data_AF-A0A2M9Q5A1-F1
#
_entry.id   AF-A0A2M9Q5A1-F1
#
_cell.length_a   1.000
_cell.length_b   1.000
_cell.length_c   1.000
_cell.angle_alpha   90.00
_cell.angle_beta   90.00
_cell.angle_gamma   90.00
#
_symmetry.space_group_name_H-M   'P 1'
#
loop_
_entity.id
_entity.type
_entity.pdbx_description
1 polymer ?
#
loop_
_entity_poly.entity_id
_entity_poly.type
_entity_poly.pdbx_seq_one_letter_code
_entity_poly.pdbx_strand_id
1 'polypeptide(L)' 'GELWVVIQKKQGAPSTVSYLEEKFSEVDVVEKKKGYWIVRAKK' A
#
# COMPACT_ATOMS: atom_id res chain seq x y z
N GLY A 1 1.31 15.51 1.39
CA GLY A 1 2.29 14.70 2.15
C GLY A 1 2.16 13.25 1.71
N GLU A 2 3.20 12.44 1.85
CA GLU A 2 3.21 11.06 1.37
C GLU A 2 3.47 10.05 2.50
N LEU A 3 2.78 8.91 2.42
CA LEU A 3 2.88 7.77 3.33
C LEU A 3 3.41 6.58 2.54
N TRP A 4 4.45 5.94 3.06
CA TRP A 4 5.02 4.73 2.48
C TRP A 4 4.84 3.56 3.44
N VAL A 5 4.25 2.49 2.94
CA VAL A 5 3.95 1.29 3.73
C VAL A 5 4.57 0.08 3.05
N VAL A 6 5.30 -0.72 3.83
CA VAL A 6 5.79 -2.03 3.39
C VAL A 6 5.00 -3.08 4.14
N ILE A 7 4.29 -3.94 3.41
CA ILE A 7 3.41 -4.96 4.00
C ILE A 7 3.59 -6.30 3.30
N GLN A 8 3.56 -7.40 4.06
CA GLN A 8 3.60 -8.73 3.49
C GLN A 8 2.20 -9.15 2.98
N LYS A 9 2.12 -9.79 1.82
CA LYS A 9 0.88 -10.28 1.19
C LYS A 9 0.04 -11.12 2.17
N LYS A 10 0.69 -11.95 2.99
CA LYS A 10 0.03 -12.79 4.01
C LYS A 10 -0.59 -11.99 5.16
N GLN A 11 -0.12 -10.78 5.41
CA GLN A 11 -0.66 -9.88 6.44
C GLN A 11 -1.81 -9.00 5.91
N GLY A 12 -2.30 -9.24 4.70
CA GLY A 12 -3.42 -8.49 4.14
C GLY A 12 -3.00 -7.26 3.34
N ALA A 13 -1.99 -7.38 2.48
CA ALA A 13 -1.62 -6.31 1.55
C ALA A 13 -2.80 -5.78 0.69
N PRO A 14 -3.71 -6.63 0.16
CA PRO A 14 -4.85 -6.14 -0.62
C PRO A 14 -5.81 -5.28 0.21
N SER A 15 -6.14 -5.70 1.44
CA SER A 15 -7.03 -4.94 2.33
C SER A 15 -6.41 -3.62 2.78
N THR A 16 -5.09 -3.57 2.99
CA THR A 16 -4.39 -2.33 3.33
C THR A 16 -4.42 -1.34 2.18
N VAL A 17 -4.27 -1.80 0.93
CA VAL A 17 -4.38 -0.92 -0.24
C VAL A 17 -5.78 -0.33 -0.34
N SER A 18 -6.84 -1.14 -0.27
CA SER A 18 -8.22 -0.63 -0.30
C SER A 18 -8.53 0.35 0.83
N TYR A 19 -8.04 0.10 2.04
CA TYR A 19 -8.19 1.03 3.16
C TYR A 19 -7.44 2.35 2.95
N LEU A 20 -6.27 2.31 2.29
CA LEU A 20 -5.53 3.52 1.94
C LEU A 20 -6.25 4.29 0.81
N GLU A 21 -6.84 3.60 -0.16
CA GLU A 21 -7.60 4.22 -1.26
C GLU A 21 -8.83 4.98 -0.76
N GLU A 22 -9.45 4.55 0.35
CA GLU A 22 -10.54 5.28 0.99
C GLU A 22 -10.10 6.57 1.71
N LYS A 23 -8.81 6.68 2.09
CA LYS A 23 -8.28 7.76 2.93
C LYS A 23 -7.36 8.75 2.22
N PHE A 24 -6.73 8.30 1.14
CA PHE A 24 -5.76 9.06 0.37
C PHE A 24 -6.26 9.24 -1.05
N SER A 25 -5.90 10.35 -1.67
CA SER A 25 -6.35 10.67 -3.03
C SER A 25 -5.67 9.81 -4.09
N GLU A 26 -4.46 9.32 -3.80
CA GLU A 26 -3.66 8.53 -4.72
C GLU A 26 -2.94 7.43 -3.94
N VAL A 27 -3.10 6.17 -4.38
CA VAL A 27 -2.45 5.01 -3.78
C VAL A 27 -1.87 4.12 -4.89
N ASP A 28 -0.56 3.89 -4.82
CA ASP A 28 0.18 3.07 -5.79
C ASP A 28 0.89 1.92 -5.10
N VAL A 29 0.84 0.73 -5.70
CA VAL A 29 1.73 -0.36 -5.32
C VAL A 29 3.00 -0.27 -6.18
N VAL A 30 4.04 0.33 -5.61
CA VAL A 30 5.31 0.65 -6.28
C VAL A 30 6.10 -0.63 -6.61
N GLU A 31 6.15 -1.59 -5.68
CA GLU A 31 6.90 -2.83 -5.90
C GLU A 31 6.26 -4.02 -5.19
N LYS A 32 6.37 -5.21 -5.80
CA LYS A 32 5.97 -6.49 -5.20
C LYS A 32 7.16 -7.45 -5.24
N LYS A 33 7.75 -7.75 -4.08
CA LYS A 33 9.00 -8.54 -3.99
C LYS A 33 8.92 -9.63 -2.92
N LYS A 34 9.09 -10.90 -3.30
CA LYS A 34 9.10 -12.06 -2.38
C LYS A 34 7.91 -12.08 -1.39
N GLY A 35 6.74 -11.61 -1.83
CA GLY A 35 5.55 -11.52 -1.00
C GLY A 35 5.45 -10.25 -0.14
N TYR A 36 6.35 -9.28 -0.26
CA TYR A 36 6.20 -7.93 0.29
C TYR A 36 5.73 -6.97 -0.79
N TRP A 37 4.88 -6.02 -0.40
CA TRP A 37 4.36 -4.95 -1.24
C TRP A 37 4.83 -3.62 -0.66
N ILE A 38 5.35 -2.76 -1.52
CA ILE A 38 5.64 -1.37 -1.19
C ILE A 38 4.49 -0.54 -1.74
N VAL A 39 3.76 0.11 -0.85
CA VAL A 39 2.60 0.94 -1.18
C VAL A 39 2.93 2.39 -0.86
N ARG A 40 2.67 3.28 -1.80
CA ARG A 40 2.81 4.72 -1.64
C ARG A 40 1.41 5.34 -1.67
N ALA A 41 1.06 6.09 -0.64
CA ALA A 41 -0.19 6.81 -0.55
C ALA A 41 0.09 8.31 -0.44
N LYS A 42 -0.60 9.13 -1.24
CA LYS A 42 -0.43 10.58 -1.29
C LYS A 42 -1.76 11.26 -1.01
N LYS A 43 -1.71 12.24 -0.10
CA LYS A 43 -2.85 13.07 0.31
C LYS A 43 -2.92 14.34 -0.52
#